data_AF-A0A177N8C3-F1
#
_entry.id   AF-A0A177N8C3-F1
#
_cell.length_a   1.000
_cell.length_b   1.000
_cell.length_c   1.000
_cell.angle_alpha   90.00
_cell.angle_beta   90.00
_cell.angle_gamma   90.00
#
_symmetry.space_group_name_H-M   'P 1'
#
loop_
_entity.id
_entity.type
_entity.pdbx_description
1 polymer ?
#
loop_
_entity_poly.entity_id
_entity_poly.type
_entity_poly.pdbx_seq_one_letter_code
_entity_poly.pdbx_strand_id
1 'polypeptide(L)'
;MKIIFNIYKKAISTYKSIKYRNNQIEYFRTLRVTFGENCRLVGKNDFGREPFLVSIGNHVSITTSTFITHDGGAWVFRELKPTIDIIKPINIGNNVFIGADCLILP
;
A
#
# COMPACT_ATOMS: atom_id res chain seq x y z
N MET A 1 -18.08 13.25 -25.23
CA MET A 1 -17.37 13.48 -23.94
C MET A 1 -17.06 12.20 -23.17
N LYS A 2 -18.01 11.27 -22.94
CA LYS A 2 -17.77 10.01 -22.19
C LYS A 2 -16.74 9.06 -22.83
N ILE A 3 -16.72 8.95 -24.16
CA ILE A 3 -15.81 8.03 -24.88
C ILE A 3 -14.33 8.41 -24.67
N ILE A 4 -13.99 9.69 -24.89
CA ILE A 4 -12.63 10.21 -24.70
C ILE A 4 -12.17 10.01 -23.24
N PHE A 5 -13.05 10.30 -22.27
CA PHE A 5 -12.76 10.09 -20.86
C PHE A 5 -12.50 8.62 -20.51
N ASN A 6 -13.26 7.69 -21.09
CA ASN A 6 -13.06 6.25 -20.89
C ASN A 6 -11.75 5.75 -21.53
N ILE A 7 -11.39 6.26 -22.71
CA ILE A 7 -10.11 5.96 -23.36
C ILE A 7 -8.95 6.44 -22.47
N TYR A 8 -9.04 7.66 -21.94
CA TYR A 8 -8.06 8.22 -21.03
C TYR A 8 -7.89 7.38 -19.76
N LYS A 9 -9.00 7.00 -19.10
CA LYS A 9 -8.96 6.10 -17.93
C LYS A 9 -8.33 4.75 -18.25
N LYS A 10 -8.66 4.17 -19.40
CA LYS A 10 -8.10 2.89 -19.85
C LYS A 10 -6.60 3.00 -20.07
N ALA A 11 -6.13 4.06 -20.73
CA ALA A 11 -4.71 4.31 -20.96
C ALA A 11 -3.92 4.40 -19.64
N ILE A 12 -4.42 5.16 -18.65
CA ILE A 12 -3.80 5.26 -17.32
C ILE A 12 -3.76 3.91 -16.62
N SER A 13 -4.88 3.16 -16.63
CA SER A 13 -4.96 1.85 -15.99
C SER A 13 -3.96 0.86 -16.60
N THR A 14 -3.85 0.84 -17.92
CA THR A 14 -2.88 0.01 -18.65
C THR A 14 -1.45 0.40 -18.30
N TYR A 15 -1.12 1.70 -18.31
CA TYR A 15 0.21 2.19 -17.95
C TYR A 15 0.60 1.78 -16.52
N LYS A 16 -0.32 1.96 -15.55
CA LYS A 16 -0.10 1.52 -14.16
C LYS A 16 0.12 0.02 -14.07
N SER A 17 -0.67 -0.77 -14.79
CA SER A 17 -0.55 -2.23 -14.81
C SER A 17 0.79 -2.71 -15.38
N ILE A 18 1.27 -2.08 -16.46
CA ILE A 18 2.58 -2.39 -17.05
C ILE A 18 3.70 -2.07 -16.05
N LYS A 19 3.66 -0.88 -15.44
CA LYS A 19 4.66 -0.47 -14.45
C LYS A 19 4.72 -1.41 -13.25
N TYR A 20 3.55 -1.80 -12.73
CA TYR A 20 3.43 -2.75 -11.63
C TYR A 20 4.07 -4.10 -11.95
N ARG A 21 3.80 -4.65 -13.14
CA ARG A 21 4.33 -5.95 -13.57
C ARG A 21 5.84 -5.93 -13.80
N ASN A 22 6.38 -4.82 -14.29
CA ASN A 22 7.81 -4.68 -14.56
C ASN A 22 8.62 -4.55 -13.27
N ASN A 23 8.17 -3.71 -12.34
CA ASN A 23 8.85 -3.49 -11.07
C ASN A 23 7.86 -2.98 -10.01
N GLN A 24 7.37 -3.88 -9.15
CA GLN A 24 6.43 -3.53 -8.10
C GLN A 24 7.00 -2.50 -7.11
N ILE A 25 8.28 -2.61 -6.75
CA ILE A 25 8.92 -1.69 -5.80
C ILE A 25 8.94 -0.28 -6.37
N GLU A 26 9.39 -0.10 -7.61
CA GLU A 26 9.41 1.21 -8.27
C GLU A 26 8.00 1.77 -8.48
N TYR A 27 7.01 0.91 -8.75
CA TYR A 27 5.62 1.33 -8.77
C TYR A 27 5.19 1.93 -7.41
N PHE A 28 5.41 1.22 -6.31
CA PHE A 28 5.02 1.69 -4.97
C PHE A 28 5.86 2.87 -4.46
N ARG A 29 7.13 2.96 -4.85
CA ARG A 29 7.95 4.18 -4.63
C ARG A 29 7.32 5.41 -5.27
N THR A 30 6.71 5.28 -6.46
CA THR A 30 5.97 6.41 -7.05
C THR A 30 4.65 6.73 -6.37
N LEU A 31 4.15 5.82 -5.54
CA LEU A 31 3.07 6.08 -4.58
C LEU A 31 3.59 6.54 -3.22
N ARG A 32 4.91 6.78 -3.08
CA ARG A 32 5.61 7.26 -1.88
C ARG A 32 5.74 6.24 -0.74
N VAL A 33 5.58 4.94 -0.98
CA VAL A 33 6.06 3.93 -0.02
C VAL A 33 7.58 4.03 0.07
N THR A 34 8.12 4.03 1.29
CA THR A 34 9.58 4.02 1.51
C THR A 34 10.08 2.59 1.53
N PHE A 35 11.11 2.29 0.74
CA PHE A 35 11.77 0.98 0.72
C PHE A 35 13.27 1.15 0.89
N GLY A 36 13.86 0.36 1.78
CA GLY A 36 15.29 0.12 1.84
C GLY A 36 15.80 -0.71 0.67
N GLU A 37 17.00 -1.26 0.83
CA GLU A 37 17.70 -2.04 -0.18
C GLU A 37 17.30 -3.52 -0.16
N ASN A 38 17.55 -4.22 -1.27
CA ASN A 38 17.37 -5.68 -1.38
C ASN A 38 15.97 -6.19 -0.96
N CYS A 39 14.92 -5.42 -1.27
CA CYS A 39 13.56 -5.84 -1.04
C CYS A 39 12.99 -6.62 -2.23
N ARG A 40 12.00 -7.48 -1.98
CA ARG A 40 11.20 -8.09 -3.03
C ARG A 40 9.72 -8.12 -2.66
N LEU A 41 8.88 -7.84 -3.65
CA LEU A 41 7.43 -7.95 -3.56
C LEU A 41 6.97 -9.05 -4.53
N VAL A 42 6.21 -10.00 -4.02
CA VAL A 42 5.68 -11.13 -4.78
C VAL A 42 4.16 -11.11 -4.75
N GLY A 43 3.53 -11.44 -5.87
CA GLY A 43 2.07 -11.50 -5.96
C GLY A 43 1.41 -10.11 -5.92
N LYS A 44 0.23 -10.02 -5.31
CA LYS A 44 -0.59 -8.80 -5.28
C LYS A 44 -0.51 -8.12 -3.92
N ASN A 45 0.41 -7.17 -3.79
CA ASN A 45 0.56 -6.35 -2.58
C ASN A 45 -0.33 -5.10 -2.65
N ASP A 46 -0.91 -4.70 -1.53
CA ASP A 46 -1.77 -3.51 -1.40
C ASP A 46 -1.27 -2.63 -0.24
N PHE A 47 -0.93 -1.38 -0.54
CA PHE A 47 -0.45 -0.39 0.43
C PHE A 47 -1.53 0.63 0.82
N GLY A 48 -2.80 0.32 0.54
CA GLY A 48 -3.93 1.13 0.95
C GLY A 48 -4.00 2.49 0.25
N ARG A 49 -4.60 3.48 0.93
CA ARG A 49 -4.81 4.84 0.39
C ARG A 49 -3.73 5.84 0.81
N GLU A 50 -2.98 5.54 1.87
CA GLU A 50 -1.90 6.36 2.40
C GLU A 50 -0.54 5.65 2.34
N PRO A 51 -0.11 5.17 1.16
CA PRO A 51 1.17 4.48 0.99
C PRO A 51 2.38 5.29 1.49
N PHE A 52 2.27 6.63 1.52
CA PHE A 52 3.29 7.52 2.07
C PHE A 52 3.52 7.40 3.59
N LEU A 53 2.67 6.66 4.31
CA LEU A 53 2.82 6.35 5.73
C LEU A 53 3.46 4.98 5.98
N VAL A 54 3.81 4.22 4.93
CA VAL A 54 4.42 2.91 5.05
C VAL A 54 5.91 2.99 4.76
N SER A 55 6.73 2.49 5.69
CA SER A 55 8.17 2.35 5.53
C SER A 55 8.62 0.89 5.68
N ILE A 56 9.46 0.45 4.75
CA ILE A 56 10.01 -0.90 4.68
C ILE A 56 11.53 -0.80 4.75
N GLY A 57 12.16 -1.52 5.67
CA GLY A 57 13.61 -1.58 5.86
C GLY A 57 14.36 -2.33 4.75
N ASN A 58 15.58 -2.77 5.06
CA ASN A 58 16.47 -3.50 4.16
C ASN A 58 16.22 -5.01 4.21
N HIS A 59 16.42 -5.70 3.09
CA HIS A 59 16.31 -7.15 2.97
C HIS A 59 14.94 -7.67 3.44
N VAL A 60 13.86 -7.15 2.84
CA VAL A 60 12.49 -7.52 3.19
C VAL A 60 11.80 -8.24 2.02
N SER A 61 11.12 -9.34 2.32
CA SER A 61 10.32 -10.10 1.36
C SER A 61 8.86 -10.08 1.77
N ILE A 62 7.97 -9.60 0.90
CA ILE A 62 6.52 -9.53 1.16
C ILE A 62 5.78 -10.26 0.05
N THR A 63 4.81 -11.09 0.43
CA THR A 63 3.98 -11.87 -0.51
C THR A 63 2.52 -11.51 -0.31
N THR A 64 1.81 -11.14 -1.38
CA THR A 64 0.35 -10.90 -1.42
C THR A 64 -0.23 -10.41 -0.09
N SER A 65 0.24 -9.24 0.38
CA SER A 65 -0.12 -8.71 1.70
C SER A 65 -0.79 -7.34 1.58
N THR A 66 -1.60 -7.00 2.60
CA THR A 66 -2.35 -5.74 2.67
C THR A 66 -1.90 -4.91 3.86
N PHE A 67 -1.62 -3.63 3.62
CA PHE A 67 -1.29 -2.64 4.63
C PHE A 67 -2.44 -1.64 4.74
N ILE A 68 -2.96 -1.46 5.96
CA ILE A 68 -4.02 -0.49 6.24
C ILE A 68 -3.51 0.44 7.33
N THR A 69 -3.31 1.70 6.97
CA THR A 69 -2.81 2.77 7.86
C THR A 69 -3.91 3.42 8.71
N HIS A 70 -5.15 2.93 8.57
CA HIS A 70 -6.32 3.33 9.34
C HIS A 70 -6.70 2.25 10.34
N ASP A 71 -7.11 2.65 11.54
CA ASP A 71 -7.79 1.77 12.48
C ASP A 71 -9.29 2.10 12.51
N GLY A 72 -10.05 1.32 11.75
CA GLY A 72 -11.51 1.39 11.70
C GLY A 72 -12.18 0.95 13.01
N GLY A 73 -11.45 0.30 13.93
CA GLY A 73 -11.93 -0.04 15.26
C GLY A 73 -12.37 1.19 16.06
N ALA A 74 -11.82 2.38 15.76
CA ALA A 74 -12.26 3.64 16.34
C ALA A 74 -13.76 3.93 16.15
N TRP A 75 -14.40 3.29 15.16
CA TRP A 75 -15.84 3.44 14.89
C TRP A 75 -16.72 3.18 16.12
N VAL A 76 -16.38 2.20 16.96
CA VAL A 76 -17.20 1.85 18.15
C VAL A 76 -17.26 2.99 19.18
N PHE A 77 -16.33 3.94 19.13
CA PHE A 77 -16.29 5.10 20.03
C PHE A 77 -16.85 6.38 19.40
N ARG A 78 -17.36 6.34 18.17
CA ARG A 78 -17.78 7.55 17.44
C ARG A 78 -18.99 8.25 18.06
N GLU A 79 -19.84 7.56 18.80
CA GLU A 79 -20.94 8.22 19.53
C GLU A 79 -20.39 9.13 20.64
N LEU A 80 -19.31 8.71 21.30
CA LEU A 80 -18.65 9.49 22.36
C LEU A 80 -17.69 10.54 21.78
N LYS A 81 -17.03 10.22 20.67
CA LYS A 81 -16.07 11.09 20.00
C LYS A 81 -16.30 11.07 18.47
N PRO A 82 -17.23 11.88 17.94
CA PRO A 82 -17.65 11.82 16.54
C PRO A 82 -16.54 12.04 15.51
N THR A 83 -15.49 12.77 15.89
CA THR A 83 -14.34 13.08 15.03
C THR A 83 -13.16 12.13 15.23
N ILE A 84 -13.32 11.04 15.99
CA ILE A 84 -12.24 10.07 16.20
C ILE A 84 -11.88 9.38 14.88
N ASP A 85 -10.61 9.51 14.55
CA ASP A 85 -9.97 8.82 13.44
C ASP A 85 -8.56 8.47 13.86
N ILE A 86 -8.11 7.27 13.52
CA ILE A 86 -6.78 6.77 13.88
C ILE A 86 -6.08 6.44 12.59
N ILE A 87 -5.15 7.31 12.21
CA ILE A 87 -4.28 7.13 11.06
C ILE A 87 -2.85 7.19 11.56
N LYS A 88 -2.09 6.11 11.35
CA LYS A 88 -0.74 5.97 11.89
C LYS A 88 0.20 5.27 10.89
N PRO A 89 1.52 5.52 11.00
CA PRO A 89 2.51 4.91 10.12
C PRO A 89 2.73 3.42 10.43
N ILE A 90 3.01 2.64 9.39
CA ILE A 90 3.46 1.24 9.50
C ILE A 90 4.94 1.19 9.18
N ASN A 91 5.75 0.67 10.09
CA ASN A 91 7.20 0.56 9.92
C ASN A 91 7.63 -0.91 10.01
N ILE A 92 8.09 -1.46 8.88
CA ILE A 92 8.69 -2.79 8.81
C ILE A 92 10.20 -2.65 8.91
N GLY A 93 10.81 -3.39 9.85
CA GLY A 93 12.25 -3.38 10.07
C GLY A 93 13.07 -4.08 8.98
N ASN A 94 14.35 -4.31 9.26
CA ASN A 94 15.26 -5.03 8.37
C ASN A 94 15.12 -6.55 8.53
N ASN A 95 15.46 -7.31 7.49
CA ASN A 95 15.48 -8.78 7.50
C ASN A 95 14.13 -9.39 7.92
N VAL A 96 13.05 -8.96 7.25
CA VAL A 96 11.70 -9.39 7.54
C VAL A 96 11.13 -10.20 6.37
N PHE A 97 10.49 -11.31 6.69
CA PHE A 97 9.63 -12.03 5.75
C PHE A 97 8.16 -11.88 6.18
N ILE A 98 7.33 -11.41 5.26
CA ILE A 98 5.87 -11.33 5.40
C ILE A 98 5.25 -12.33 4.43
N GLY A 99 4.55 -13.31 5.00
CA GLY A 99 3.88 -14.38 4.27
C GLY A 99 2.67 -13.90 3.47
N ALA A 100 2.07 -14.81 2.72
CA ALA A 100 0.85 -14.50 1.98
C ALA A 100 -0.32 -14.18 2.91
N ASP A 101 -1.21 -13.31 2.44
CA ASP A 101 -2.48 -12.95 3.09
C ASP A 101 -2.33 -12.34 4.49
N CYS A 102 -1.16 -11.75 4.79
CA CYS A 102 -0.99 -10.94 5.98
C CYS A 102 -1.74 -9.60 5.83
N LEU A 103 -2.46 -9.23 6.89
CA LEU A 103 -3.06 -7.91 7.07
C LEU A 103 -2.29 -7.17 8.16
N ILE A 104 -1.73 -6.01 7.83
CA ILE A 104 -0.89 -5.23 8.73
C ILE A 104 -1.61 -3.90 9.02
N LEU A 105 -1.88 -3.68 10.30
CA LEU A 105 -2.48 -2.47 10.86
C LEU A 105 -1.39 -1.58 11.50
N PRO A 106 -1.69 -0.32 11.84
CA PRO A 106 -0.69 0.64 12.31
C PRO A 106 -0.51 0.66 13.83
#